data_AF-A0A812TNK8-F1
#
_entry.id   AF-A0A812TNK8-F1
#
_cell.length_a   1.000
_cell.length_b   1.000
_cell.length_c   1.000
_cell.angle_alpha   90.00
_cell.angle_beta   90.00
_cell.angle_gamma   90.00
#
_symmetry.space_group_name_H-M   'P 1'
#
loop_
_entity.id
_entity.type
_entity.pdbx_description
1 polymer ?
#
loop_
_entity_poly.entity_id
_entity_poly.type
_entity_poly.pdbx_seq_one_letter_code
_entity_poly.pdbx_strand_id
1 'polypeptide(L)'
;MPPQSETKYLHQLTEVPAGWDLATVIGAFAHLAVYQGDASANRAREVVSLRLLELWAEQPAEAEAWLERFGELNMATRQGRLCEALLRHGAAEWGKYEDDLWRFSEAGLLRGELRPAAEREDWAALYRQQPHTRDRCRELAEQLVEAESPETARKRQKLEEETAQRHRLEAELQKSQEEECRDLRNRLATAEAEVSSKEAELQAAQNESAKCKEQCAEFATRAAAAEGAAAEMRTELRQLQEENGQCQERCEKLLARLEAEASQHAETKERLSQADSDAAGKEVELQRLQEESRGLQERCQLAEARAASAGSQAELQLEKAVLQQHLAKAEAERSGMLGQLLHLHEEKGMHKERIRELERQLCKAKQRKAHHAGALTHHGVAFSEVASSSQEPDLAERLGYSIVDDDGTSSSVLSCSSWFSVKPDSVKDHCFMVDAIFKTRSYGADFFLMGRDLKKGSQVVAADDATILEVAKSPEICDAGEVVEMQAGTATLRVTPDHLVQVADVKGEVEESLYLEAGKLKVGDLVMLDSGDPAALTSVTVRPLACQVLKIVFEPYLPVAVFSRPSCILSLGHKKAVIRRGGRGQGGPGPLDGSMDGRASIPITAGDYMD
;
A
#
# COMPACT_ATOMS: atom_id res chain seq x y z
N MET A 1 79.30 -88.07 -49.71
CA MET A 1 78.02 -88.63 -49.23
C MET A 1 76.92 -87.85 -49.92
N PRO A 2 76.10 -88.45 -50.80
CA PRO A 2 75.05 -87.70 -51.49
C PRO A 2 73.98 -87.26 -50.47
N PRO A 3 73.31 -86.12 -50.69
CA PRO A 3 72.35 -85.55 -49.74
C PRO A 3 71.08 -86.43 -49.71
N GLN A 4 71.00 -87.34 -48.74
CA GLN A 4 69.78 -88.12 -48.46
C GLN A 4 68.72 -87.33 -47.66
N SER A 5 68.93 -86.03 -47.44
CA SER A 5 68.04 -85.19 -46.61
C SER A 5 66.88 -84.57 -47.39
N GLU A 6 67.11 -83.99 -48.57
CA GLU A 6 66.08 -83.17 -49.25
C GLU A 6 64.88 -83.96 -49.75
N THR A 7 65.09 -85.13 -50.35
CA THR A 7 63.99 -86.00 -50.82
C THR A 7 63.13 -86.51 -49.66
N LYS A 8 63.71 -86.68 -48.47
CA LYS A 8 62.98 -87.08 -47.27
C LYS A 8 62.11 -85.95 -46.72
N TYR A 9 62.56 -84.70 -46.83
CA TYR A 9 61.79 -83.51 -46.44
C TYR A 9 60.65 -83.20 -47.41
N LEU A 10 60.90 -83.30 -48.73
CA LEU A 10 59.83 -83.14 -49.73
C LEU A 10 58.75 -84.23 -49.59
N HIS A 11 59.11 -85.44 -49.14
CA HIS A 11 58.14 -86.48 -48.79
C HIS A 11 57.33 -86.18 -47.52
N GLN A 12 57.90 -85.44 -46.56
CA GLN A 12 57.21 -85.07 -45.31
C GLN A 12 56.18 -83.95 -45.51
N LEU A 13 56.29 -83.12 -46.55
CA LEU A 13 55.29 -82.09 -46.91
C LEU A 13 54.04 -82.65 -47.61
N THR A 14 53.82 -83.97 -47.56
CA THR A 14 52.58 -84.59 -48.07
C THR A 14 51.37 -84.32 -47.18
N GLU A 15 51.57 -83.82 -45.95
CA GLU A 15 50.52 -83.33 -45.05
C GLU A 15 50.98 -81.99 -44.47
N VAL A 16 50.15 -80.95 -44.62
CA VAL A 16 50.41 -79.65 -44.00
C VAL A 16 49.69 -79.62 -42.65
N PRO A 17 50.39 -79.47 -41.51
CA PRO A 17 49.76 -79.45 -40.20
C PRO A 17 48.68 -78.36 -40.10
N ALA A 18 47.51 -78.71 -39.55
CA ALA A 18 46.39 -77.78 -39.40
C ALA A 18 46.75 -76.54 -38.55
N GLY A 19 47.76 -76.65 -37.67
CA GLY A 19 48.25 -75.57 -36.81
C GLY A 19 49.20 -74.57 -37.47
N TRP A 20 49.50 -74.70 -38.77
CA TRP A 20 50.30 -73.68 -39.48
C TRP A 20 49.48 -72.41 -39.70
N ASP A 21 50.04 -71.27 -39.30
CA ASP A 21 49.46 -69.96 -39.59
C ASP A 21 49.61 -69.60 -41.08
N LEU A 22 48.85 -68.58 -41.51
CA LEU A 22 48.81 -68.16 -42.91
C LEU A 22 50.22 -67.79 -43.44
N ALA A 23 51.03 -67.13 -42.62
CA ALA A 23 52.39 -66.74 -42.99
C ALA A 23 53.31 -67.95 -43.22
N THR A 24 53.19 -68.99 -42.39
CA THR A 24 53.98 -70.23 -42.50
C THR A 24 53.63 -71.02 -43.76
N VAL A 25 52.33 -71.12 -44.07
CA VAL A 25 51.87 -71.80 -45.30
C VAL A 25 52.32 -71.04 -46.55
N ILE A 26 52.27 -69.70 -46.55
CA ILE A 26 52.78 -68.90 -47.67
C ILE A 26 54.30 -69.07 -47.84
N GLY A 27 55.06 -69.11 -46.73
CA GLY A 27 56.49 -69.37 -46.77
C GLY A 27 56.84 -70.74 -47.36
N ALA A 28 56.12 -71.79 -46.94
CA ALA A 28 56.26 -73.13 -47.51
C ALA A 28 55.90 -73.16 -49.01
N PHE A 29 54.84 -72.46 -49.39
CA PHE A 29 54.42 -72.34 -50.78
C PHE A 29 55.50 -71.69 -51.66
N ALA A 30 56.04 -70.56 -51.20
CA ALA A 30 57.07 -69.80 -51.90
C ALA A 30 58.36 -70.61 -52.12
N HIS A 31 58.75 -71.41 -51.14
CA HIS A 31 59.90 -72.30 -51.22
C HIS A 31 59.67 -73.42 -52.25
N LEU A 32 58.51 -74.07 -52.22
CA LEU A 32 58.14 -75.13 -53.17
C LEU A 32 57.99 -74.64 -54.61
N ALA A 33 57.74 -73.34 -54.81
CA ALA A 33 57.59 -72.76 -56.14
C ALA A 33 58.86 -72.84 -57.01
N VAL A 34 60.05 -73.01 -56.41
CA VAL A 34 61.33 -73.01 -57.15
C VAL A 34 61.79 -74.39 -57.63
N TYR A 35 61.25 -75.47 -57.06
CA TYR A 35 61.59 -76.83 -57.47
C TYR A 35 60.77 -77.24 -58.71
N GLN A 36 61.46 -77.59 -59.80
CA GLN A 36 60.85 -78.10 -61.03
C GLN A 36 61.21 -79.57 -61.30
N GLY A 37 60.23 -80.31 -61.83
CA GLY A 37 60.44 -81.68 -62.33
C GLY A 37 60.46 -82.78 -61.27
N ASP A 38 60.50 -82.45 -59.98
CA ASP A 38 60.36 -83.43 -58.91
C ASP A 38 58.89 -83.71 -58.60
N ALA A 39 58.47 -84.96 -58.78
CA ALA A 39 57.12 -85.42 -58.47
C ALA A 39 56.74 -85.24 -56.99
N SER A 40 57.73 -85.29 -56.08
CA SER A 40 57.53 -85.08 -54.65
C SER A 40 57.26 -83.61 -54.35
N ALA A 41 58.01 -82.69 -54.97
CA ALA A 41 57.80 -81.25 -54.84
C ALA A 41 56.44 -80.83 -55.42
N ASN A 42 56.02 -81.43 -56.54
CA ASN A 42 54.70 -81.17 -57.13
C ASN A 42 53.56 -81.56 -56.18
N ARG A 43 53.64 -82.74 -55.55
CA ARG A 43 52.64 -83.21 -54.59
C ARG A 43 52.61 -82.35 -53.32
N ALA A 44 53.77 -82.04 -52.75
CA ALA A 44 53.87 -81.13 -51.60
C ALA A 44 53.26 -79.76 -51.90
N ARG A 45 53.51 -79.23 -53.10
CA ARG A 45 52.98 -77.95 -53.54
C ARG A 45 51.46 -77.97 -53.67
N GLU A 46 50.87 -79.06 -54.15
CA GLU A 46 49.40 -79.21 -54.20
C GLU A 46 48.78 -79.16 -52.80
N VAL A 47 49.35 -79.89 -51.84
CA VAL A 47 48.85 -79.93 -50.46
C VAL A 47 48.99 -78.56 -49.78
N VAL A 48 50.13 -77.89 -49.94
CA VAL A 48 50.35 -76.52 -49.43
C VAL A 48 49.43 -75.51 -50.11
N SER A 49 49.18 -75.65 -51.41
CA SER A 49 48.25 -74.78 -52.15
C SER A 49 46.82 -74.95 -51.64
N LEU A 50 46.38 -76.18 -51.38
CA LEU A 50 45.06 -76.47 -50.80
C LEU A 50 44.94 -75.88 -49.39
N ARG A 51 45.94 -76.06 -48.53
CA ARG A 51 45.90 -75.48 -47.19
C ARG A 51 45.92 -73.96 -47.22
N LEU A 52 46.64 -73.35 -48.17
CA LEU A 52 46.63 -71.92 -48.37
C LEU A 52 45.23 -71.43 -48.73
N LEU A 53 44.54 -72.11 -49.64
CA LEU A 53 43.14 -71.82 -50.00
C LEU A 53 42.20 -71.92 -48.79
N GLU A 54 42.35 -72.97 -47.97
CA GLU A 54 41.55 -73.16 -46.75
C GLU A 54 41.78 -72.04 -45.73
N LEU A 55 43.04 -71.73 -45.39
CA LEU A 55 43.36 -70.66 -44.43
C LEU A 55 42.90 -69.29 -44.93
N TRP A 56 43.00 -69.05 -46.23
CA TRP A 56 42.52 -67.80 -46.84
C TRP A 56 40.99 -67.65 -46.73
N ALA A 57 40.27 -68.77 -46.78
CA ALA A 57 38.82 -68.81 -46.59
C ALA A 57 38.42 -68.74 -45.10
N GLU A 58 39.18 -69.38 -44.21
CA GLU A 58 38.91 -69.41 -42.76
C GLU A 58 39.23 -68.07 -42.08
N GLN A 59 40.26 -67.35 -42.55
CA GLN A 59 40.79 -66.15 -41.89
C GLN A 59 40.89 -64.94 -42.86
N PRO A 60 39.75 -64.46 -43.40
CA PRO A 60 39.76 -63.41 -44.42
C PRO A 60 40.36 -62.08 -43.93
N ALA A 61 40.19 -61.73 -42.65
CA ALA A 61 40.73 -60.50 -42.07
C ALA A 61 42.27 -60.53 -41.96
N GLU A 62 42.85 -61.67 -41.59
CA GLU A 62 44.31 -61.82 -41.52
C GLU A 62 44.93 -61.86 -42.92
N ALA A 63 44.24 -62.50 -43.86
CA ALA A 63 44.62 -62.48 -45.28
C ALA A 63 44.57 -61.07 -45.90
N GLU A 64 43.55 -60.27 -45.59
CA GLU A 64 43.45 -58.87 -46.02
C GLU A 64 44.52 -57.99 -45.37
N ALA A 65 44.73 -58.12 -44.05
CA ALA A 65 45.81 -57.42 -43.35
C ALA A 65 47.20 -57.77 -43.90
N TRP A 66 47.41 -59.04 -44.27
CA TRP A 66 48.64 -59.49 -44.95
C TRP A 66 48.80 -58.82 -46.32
N LEU A 67 47.74 -58.76 -47.13
CA LEU A 67 47.75 -58.07 -48.42
C LEU A 67 48.00 -56.56 -48.29
N GLU A 68 47.45 -55.90 -47.28
CA GLU A 68 47.70 -54.48 -46.98
C GLU A 68 49.15 -54.23 -46.57
N ARG A 69 49.76 -55.15 -45.79
CA ARG A 69 51.16 -55.04 -45.37
C ARG A 69 52.15 -55.07 -46.53
N PHE A 70 51.80 -55.72 -47.64
CA PHE A 70 52.59 -55.71 -48.89
C PHE A 70 52.12 -54.61 -49.89
N GLY A 71 51.18 -53.74 -49.47
CA GLY A 71 50.39 -52.85 -50.31
C GLY A 71 50.85 -51.40 -50.37
N GLU A 72 51.84 -51.13 -51.23
CA GLU A 72 51.90 -49.90 -52.06
C GLU A 72 51.68 -50.27 -53.54
N LEU A 73 50.69 -51.13 -53.81
CA LEU A 73 50.49 -51.72 -55.14
C LEU A 73 49.22 -51.18 -55.80
N ASN A 74 49.39 -50.21 -56.70
CA ASN A 74 48.37 -49.71 -57.64
C ASN A 74 48.06 -50.75 -58.74
N MET A 75 47.57 -51.93 -58.35
CA MET A 75 47.07 -52.94 -59.31
C MET A 75 45.54 -52.91 -59.33
N ALA A 76 44.95 -52.85 -60.53
CA ALA A 76 43.51 -52.64 -60.74
C ALA A 76 42.62 -53.85 -60.38
N THR A 77 43.19 -55.05 -60.22
CA THR A 77 42.43 -56.27 -59.93
C THR A 77 43.00 -56.99 -58.70
N ARG A 78 42.11 -57.52 -57.85
CA ARG A 78 42.47 -58.28 -56.64
C ARG A 78 43.38 -59.46 -56.92
N GLN A 79 43.12 -60.20 -58.00
CA GLN A 79 43.99 -61.27 -58.50
C GLN A 79 45.42 -60.78 -58.72
N GLY A 80 45.59 -59.63 -59.38
CA GLY A 80 46.89 -59.00 -59.58
C GLY A 80 47.58 -58.59 -58.28
N ARG A 81 46.84 -58.04 -57.30
CA ARG A 81 47.39 -57.68 -55.97
C ARG A 81 47.88 -58.92 -55.21
N LEU A 82 47.09 -59.98 -55.21
CA LEU A 82 47.40 -61.23 -54.53
C LEU A 82 48.60 -61.95 -55.17
N CYS A 83 48.62 -62.02 -56.50
CA CYS A 83 49.70 -62.58 -57.28
C CYS A 83 51.03 -61.85 -57.00
N GLU A 84 51.01 -60.51 -57.04
CA GLU A 84 52.18 -59.68 -56.77
C GLU A 84 52.62 -59.75 -55.29
N ALA A 85 51.68 -59.83 -54.34
CA ALA A 85 52.01 -59.99 -52.93
C ALA A 85 52.65 -61.35 -52.65
N LEU A 86 52.15 -62.44 -53.24
CA LEU A 86 52.76 -63.77 -53.19
C LEU A 86 54.16 -63.77 -53.81
N LEU A 87 54.36 -63.08 -54.94
CA LEU A 87 55.67 -62.94 -55.58
C LEU A 87 56.65 -62.13 -54.75
N ARG A 88 56.22 -61.02 -54.16
CA ARG A 88 57.06 -60.19 -53.28
C ARG A 88 57.42 -60.93 -52.00
N HIS A 89 56.47 -61.64 -51.40
CA HIS A 89 56.74 -62.46 -50.23
C HIS A 89 57.69 -63.60 -50.56
N GLY A 90 57.44 -64.33 -51.65
CA GLY A 90 58.31 -65.40 -52.08
C GLY A 90 59.71 -64.91 -52.44
N ALA A 91 59.83 -63.76 -53.09
CA ALA A 91 61.11 -63.11 -53.36
C ALA A 91 61.84 -62.68 -52.07
N ALA A 92 61.10 -62.12 -51.11
CA ALA A 92 61.65 -61.71 -49.83
C ALA A 92 62.10 -62.90 -48.98
N GLU A 93 61.41 -64.04 -49.03
CA GLU A 93 61.83 -65.26 -48.34
C GLU A 93 62.96 -65.99 -49.09
N TRP A 94 62.92 -66.02 -50.43
CA TRP A 94 63.97 -66.63 -51.25
C TRP A 94 65.32 -65.94 -51.07
N GLY A 95 65.33 -64.61 -51.05
CA GLY A 95 66.57 -63.85 -50.86
C GLY A 95 67.20 -64.03 -49.48
N LYS A 96 66.44 -64.44 -48.45
CA LYS A 96 66.91 -64.43 -47.06
C LYS A 96 67.89 -65.55 -46.69
N TYR A 97 67.92 -66.68 -47.40
CA TYR A 97 68.65 -67.88 -46.93
C TYR A 97 69.58 -68.45 -47.99
N GLU A 98 70.75 -68.91 -47.58
CA GLU A 98 71.76 -69.57 -48.43
C GLU A 98 71.25 -70.91 -48.97
N ASP A 99 71.61 -71.27 -50.21
CA ASP A 99 70.96 -72.29 -51.07
C ASP A 99 70.81 -73.70 -50.45
N ASP A 100 71.51 -74.05 -49.38
CA ASP A 100 71.67 -75.45 -48.96
C ASP A 100 71.04 -75.84 -47.60
N LEU A 101 70.31 -74.96 -46.90
CA LEU A 101 69.86 -75.25 -45.52
C LEU A 101 68.43 -74.79 -45.16
N TRP A 102 67.45 -75.05 -46.02
CA TRP A 102 66.04 -75.06 -45.58
C TRP A 102 65.76 -76.35 -44.79
N ARG A 103 65.79 -76.29 -43.46
CA ARG A 103 65.39 -77.42 -42.60
C ARG A 103 63.93 -77.27 -42.16
N PHE A 104 63.07 -78.17 -42.60
CA PHE A 104 61.72 -78.26 -42.06
C PHE A 104 61.77 -78.98 -40.70
N SER A 105 61.25 -78.35 -39.65
CA SER A 105 61.02 -79.00 -38.36
C SER A 105 59.53 -79.21 -38.14
N GLU A 106 59.19 -80.06 -37.18
CA GLU A 106 57.80 -80.33 -36.75
C GLU A 106 57.08 -79.05 -36.25
N ALA A 107 57.84 -77.98 -35.92
CA ALA A 107 57.33 -76.67 -35.49
C ALA A 107 57.27 -75.61 -36.63
N GLY A 108 57.46 -76.01 -37.89
CA GLY A 108 57.53 -75.10 -39.04
C GLY A 108 58.97 -74.85 -39.53
N LEU A 109 59.08 -74.04 -40.58
CA LEU A 109 60.31 -73.71 -41.29
C LEU A 109 61.40 -73.17 -40.34
N LEU A 110 62.48 -73.94 -40.09
CA LEU A 110 63.65 -73.42 -39.38
C LEU A 110 64.50 -72.62 -40.38
N ARG A 111 64.60 -71.32 -40.08
CA ARG A 111 65.33 -70.30 -40.83
C ARG A 111 66.84 -70.58 -40.78
N GLY A 112 67.49 -70.68 -41.95
CA GLY A 112 68.95 -70.74 -42.08
C GLY A 112 69.62 -69.40 -41.71
N GLU A 113 70.96 -69.34 -41.78
CA GLU A 113 71.69 -68.07 -41.60
C GLU A 113 71.24 -67.04 -42.64
N LEU A 114 71.04 -65.80 -42.19
CA LEU A 114 70.50 -64.72 -43.03
C LEU A 114 71.57 -64.22 -44.01
N ARG A 115 71.26 -64.19 -45.31
CA ARG A 115 72.13 -63.55 -46.29
C ARG A 115 72.29 -62.04 -46.00
N PRO A 116 73.46 -61.45 -46.29
CA PRO A 116 73.69 -60.00 -46.21
C PRO A 116 72.63 -59.22 -47.01
N ALA A 117 72.20 -58.05 -46.50
CA ALA A 117 71.09 -57.27 -47.07
C ALA A 117 71.20 -56.98 -48.58
N ALA A 118 72.42 -56.73 -49.07
CA ALA A 118 72.66 -56.44 -50.48
C ALA A 118 72.37 -57.64 -51.40
N GLU A 119 72.74 -58.86 -50.98
CA GLU A 119 72.50 -60.07 -51.77
C GLU A 119 71.02 -60.48 -51.77
N ARG A 120 70.29 -60.15 -50.69
CA ARG A 120 68.85 -60.46 -50.59
C ARG A 120 68.04 -59.80 -51.70
N GLU A 121 68.41 -58.58 -52.09
CA GLU A 121 67.66 -57.81 -53.09
C GLU A 121 67.91 -58.31 -54.51
N ASP A 122 69.15 -58.70 -54.83
CA ASP A 122 69.53 -59.29 -56.11
C ASP A 122 68.83 -60.64 -56.35
N TRP A 123 68.79 -61.50 -55.33
CA TRP A 123 68.08 -62.78 -55.42
C TRP A 123 66.56 -62.63 -55.44
N ALA A 124 66.01 -61.64 -54.73
CA ALA A 124 64.59 -61.29 -54.82
C ALA A 124 64.22 -60.74 -56.21
N ALA A 125 65.14 -60.05 -56.89
CA ALA A 125 64.95 -59.63 -58.28
C ALA A 125 64.99 -60.83 -59.25
N LEU A 126 65.92 -61.77 -59.04
CA LEU A 126 66.02 -62.99 -59.85
C LEU A 126 64.75 -63.86 -59.73
N TYR A 127 64.25 -64.06 -58.51
CA TYR A 127 63.02 -64.81 -58.23
C TYR A 127 61.80 -64.21 -58.95
N ARG A 128 61.67 -62.88 -58.95
CA ARG A 128 60.58 -62.16 -59.66
C ARG A 128 60.67 -62.26 -61.18
N GLN A 129 61.87 -62.46 -61.72
CA GLN A 129 62.09 -62.60 -63.16
C GLN A 129 61.86 -64.02 -63.68
N GLN A 130 61.77 -65.04 -62.80
CA GLN A 130 61.47 -66.40 -63.22
C GLN A 130 60.01 -66.50 -63.73
N PRO A 131 59.80 -66.80 -65.03
CA PRO A 131 58.46 -66.82 -65.61
C PRO A 131 57.52 -67.80 -64.90
N HIS A 132 58.05 -68.93 -64.46
CA HIS A 132 57.27 -70.02 -63.89
C HIS A 132 56.73 -69.71 -62.49
N THR A 133 57.50 -69.00 -61.68
CA THR A 133 57.07 -68.52 -60.36
C THR A 133 55.95 -67.50 -60.53
N ARG A 134 56.09 -66.59 -61.50
CA ARG A 134 55.07 -65.59 -61.83
C ARG A 134 53.77 -66.23 -62.33
N ASP A 135 53.87 -67.21 -63.21
CA ASP A 135 52.70 -67.92 -63.75
C ASP A 135 51.99 -68.72 -62.66
N ARG A 136 52.74 -69.36 -61.75
CA ARG A 136 52.15 -70.14 -60.65
C ARG A 136 51.51 -69.27 -59.56
N CYS A 137 52.14 -68.16 -59.18
CA CYS A 137 51.51 -67.19 -58.29
C CYS A 137 50.25 -66.59 -58.92
N ARG A 138 50.18 -66.48 -60.26
CA ARG A 138 48.98 -66.02 -60.97
C ARG A 138 47.88 -67.06 -60.90
N GLU A 139 48.20 -68.31 -61.21
CA GLU A 139 47.26 -69.42 -61.14
C GLU A 139 46.66 -69.57 -59.75
N LEU A 140 47.44 -69.42 -58.68
CA LEU A 140 46.91 -69.44 -57.33
C LEU A 140 46.10 -68.21 -56.97
N ALA A 141 46.48 -67.04 -57.46
CA ALA A 141 45.66 -65.86 -57.29
C ALA A 141 44.31 -66.00 -58.03
N GLU A 142 44.29 -66.68 -59.17
CA GLU A 142 43.06 -67.06 -59.89
C GLU A 142 42.24 -68.04 -59.08
N GLN A 143 42.85 -69.13 -58.60
CA GLN A 143 42.17 -70.14 -57.77
C GLN A 143 41.65 -69.56 -56.45
N LEU A 144 42.36 -68.62 -55.82
CA LEU A 144 41.92 -67.93 -54.60
C LEU A 144 40.76 -66.97 -54.87
N VAL A 145 40.70 -66.38 -56.07
CA VAL A 145 39.57 -65.56 -56.52
C VAL A 145 38.38 -66.43 -56.94
N GLU A 146 38.60 -67.62 -57.50
CA GLU A 146 37.54 -68.58 -57.84
C GLU A 146 36.99 -69.36 -56.63
N ALA A 147 37.85 -69.69 -55.66
CA ALA A 147 37.47 -70.29 -54.38
C ALA A 147 36.70 -69.33 -53.48
N GLU A 148 36.72 -68.04 -53.82
CA GLU A 148 35.84 -67.05 -53.22
C GLU A 148 34.39 -67.33 -53.64
N SER A 149 33.70 -68.11 -52.81
CA SER A 149 32.34 -68.49 -53.09
C SER A 149 31.44 -67.23 -53.23
N PRO A 150 30.38 -67.28 -54.05
CA PRO A 150 29.39 -66.19 -54.09
C PRO A 150 28.79 -65.87 -52.71
N GLU A 151 28.93 -66.75 -51.72
CA GLU A 151 28.50 -66.53 -50.36
C GLU A 151 29.43 -65.56 -49.59
N THR A 152 30.76 -65.64 -49.76
CA THR A 152 31.69 -64.73 -49.08
C THR A 152 31.64 -63.32 -49.67
N ALA A 153 31.46 -63.20 -50.99
CA ALA A 153 31.20 -61.92 -51.65
C ALA A 153 29.93 -61.25 -51.12
N ARG A 154 28.84 -62.01 -50.95
CA ARG A 154 27.59 -61.52 -50.34
C ARG A 154 27.77 -61.10 -48.88
N LYS A 155 28.56 -61.85 -48.09
CA LYS A 155 28.87 -61.49 -46.69
C LYS A 155 29.64 -60.18 -46.59
N ARG A 156 30.62 -59.93 -47.46
CA ARG A 156 31.34 -58.65 -47.51
C ARG A 156 30.45 -57.49 -47.91
N GLN A 157 29.67 -57.64 -48.98
CA GLN A 157 28.72 -56.60 -49.39
C GLN A 157 27.79 -56.25 -48.23
N LYS A 158 27.26 -57.26 -47.52
CA LYS A 158 26.43 -57.04 -46.34
C LYS A 158 27.18 -56.29 -45.22
N LEU A 159 28.45 -56.60 -44.97
CA LEU A 159 29.28 -55.91 -43.99
C LEU A 159 29.55 -54.45 -44.39
N GLU A 160 29.81 -54.19 -45.68
CA GLU A 160 29.96 -52.82 -46.22
C GLU A 160 28.66 -52.02 -46.08
N GLU A 161 27.50 -52.63 -46.36
CA GLU A 161 26.19 -52.01 -46.16
C GLU A 161 25.91 -51.73 -44.68
N GLU A 162 26.21 -52.67 -43.77
CA GLU A 162 26.05 -52.49 -42.32
C GLU A 162 27.00 -51.42 -41.76
N THR A 163 28.25 -51.37 -42.21
CA THR A 163 29.22 -50.32 -41.80
C THR A 163 28.83 -48.95 -42.32
N ALA A 164 28.36 -48.85 -43.58
CA ALA A 164 27.82 -47.61 -44.13
C ALA A 164 26.56 -47.16 -43.35
N GLN A 165 25.67 -48.09 -43.00
CA GLN A 165 24.49 -47.81 -42.20
C GLN A 165 24.86 -47.34 -40.78
N ARG A 166 25.86 -47.99 -40.15
CA ARG A 166 26.37 -47.56 -38.85
C ARG A 166 26.94 -46.14 -38.91
N HIS A 167 27.78 -45.82 -39.90
CA HIS A 167 28.33 -44.48 -40.05
C HIS A 167 27.23 -43.42 -40.30
N ARG A 168 26.19 -43.76 -41.05
CA ARG A 168 25.04 -42.88 -41.22
C ARG A 168 24.31 -42.62 -39.90
N LEU A 169 24.05 -43.66 -39.11
CA LEU A 169 23.40 -43.53 -37.81
C LEU A 169 24.27 -42.76 -36.80
N GLU A 170 25.58 -42.97 -36.81
CA GLU A 170 26.54 -42.19 -36.00
C GLU A 170 26.52 -40.70 -36.39
N ALA A 171 26.46 -40.39 -37.68
CA ALA A 171 26.33 -39.00 -38.16
C ALA A 171 24.98 -38.36 -37.79
N GLU A 172 23.88 -39.11 -37.91
CA GLU A 172 22.54 -38.65 -37.47
C GLU A 172 22.51 -38.41 -35.96
N LEU A 173 23.12 -39.29 -35.16
CA LEU A 173 23.25 -39.13 -33.71
C LEU A 173 24.09 -37.89 -33.36
N GLN A 174 25.25 -37.71 -34.00
CA GLN A 174 26.09 -36.54 -33.77
C GLN A 174 25.35 -35.25 -34.12
N LYS A 175 24.63 -35.23 -35.25
CA LYS A 175 23.81 -34.08 -35.64
C LYS A 175 22.71 -33.79 -34.62
N SER A 176 22.01 -34.81 -34.14
CA SER A 176 20.99 -34.66 -33.09
C SER A 176 21.59 -34.12 -31.79
N GLN A 177 22.76 -34.61 -31.38
CA GLN A 177 23.46 -34.13 -30.18
C GLN A 177 23.89 -32.66 -30.33
N GLU A 178 24.41 -32.27 -31.50
CA GLU A 178 24.79 -30.88 -31.77
C GLU A 178 23.58 -29.94 -31.76
N GLU A 179 22.45 -30.36 -32.32
CA GLU A 179 21.19 -29.62 -32.29
C GLU A 179 20.66 -29.47 -30.86
N GLU A 180 20.64 -30.53 -30.07
CA GLU A 180 20.23 -30.48 -28.66
C GLU A 180 21.18 -29.62 -27.81
N CYS A 181 22.50 -29.74 -27.98
CA CYS A 181 23.48 -28.89 -27.31
C CYS A 181 23.34 -27.42 -27.70
N ARG A 182 22.89 -27.13 -28.92
CA ARG A 182 22.62 -25.75 -29.37
C ARG A 182 21.34 -25.23 -28.73
N ASP A 183 20.27 -26.02 -28.71
CA ASP A 183 19.01 -25.65 -28.04
C ASP A 183 19.22 -25.37 -26.55
N LEU A 184 19.93 -26.27 -25.85
CA LEU A 184 20.24 -26.09 -24.42
C LEU A 184 21.06 -24.83 -24.16
N ARG A 185 22.05 -24.51 -25.02
CA ARG A 185 22.81 -23.25 -24.92
C ARG A 185 21.93 -22.02 -25.11
N ASN A 186 21.01 -22.04 -26.06
CA ASN A 186 20.08 -20.94 -26.29
C ASN A 186 19.11 -20.75 -25.12
N ARG A 187 18.62 -21.86 -24.55
CA ARG A 187 17.76 -21.84 -23.36
C ARG A 187 18.51 -21.32 -22.14
N LEU A 188 19.77 -21.73 -21.96
CA LEU A 188 20.63 -21.22 -20.88
C LEU A 188 20.86 -19.71 -21.02
N ALA A 189 21.22 -19.23 -22.21
CA ALA A 189 21.42 -17.80 -22.46
C ALA A 189 20.14 -16.98 -22.21
N THR A 190 18.98 -17.53 -22.56
CA THR A 190 17.68 -16.90 -22.27
C THR A 190 17.42 -16.82 -20.77
N ALA A 191 17.67 -17.92 -20.03
CA ALA A 191 17.51 -17.94 -18.59
C ALA A 191 18.49 -16.99 -17.87
N GLU A 192 19.73 -16.88 -18.33
CA GLU A 192 20.73 -15.94 -17.80
C GLU A 192 20.28 -14.48 -18.00
N ALA A 193 19.72 -14.16 -19.18
CA ALA A 193 19.16 -12.83 -19.45
C ALA A 193 17.95 -12.52 -18.54
N GLU A 194 17.07 -13.49 -18.31
CA GLU A 194 15.94 -13.35 -17.38
C GLU A 194 16.40 -13.12 -15.94
N VAL A 195 17.40 -13.86 -15.47
CA VAL A 195 17.99 -13.69 -14.13
C VAL A 195 18.61 -12.30 -13.99
N SER A 196 19.38 -11.85 -14.98
CA SER A 196 19.97 -10.50 -14.98
C SER A 196 18.90 -9.41 -14.96
N SER A 197 17.81 -9.57 -15.72
CA SER A 197 16.66 -8.65 -15.69
C SER A 197 16.00 -8.63 -14.31
N LYS A 198 15.82 -9.79 -13.67
CA LYS A 198 15.20 -9.89 -12.34
C LYS A 198 16.09 -9.31 -11.23
N GLU A 199 17.40 -9.43 -11.36
CA GLU A 199 18.36 -8.80 -10.45
C GLU A 199 18.29 -7.27 -10.54
N ALA A 200 18.19 -6.72 -11.76
CA ALA A 200 17.99 -5.28 -11.96
C ALA A 200 16.66 -4.78 -11.37
N GLU A 201 15.56 -5.51 -11.56
CA GLU A 201 14.27 -5.21 -10.94
C GLU A 201 14.34 -5.24 -9.41
N LEU A 202 15.04 -6.23 -8.83
CA LEU A 202 15.22 -6.34 -7.39
C LEU A 202 16.02 -5.15 -6.84
N GLN A 203 17.09 -4.75 -7.52
CA GLN A 203 17.90 -3.60 -7.12
C GLN A 203 17.09 -2.30 -7.17
N ALA A 204 16.27 -2.11 -8.21
CA ALA A 204 15.37 -0.96 -8.31
C ALA A 204 14.36 -0.92 -7.16
N ALA A 205 13.73 -2.06 -6.84
CA ALA A 205 12.79 -2.17 -5.72
C ALA A 205 13.46 -1.91 -4.36
N GLN A 206 14.71 -2.34 -4.17
CA GLN A 206 15.48 -2.04 -2.96
C GLN A 206 15.78 -0.54 -2.82
N ASN A 207 16.14 0.13 -3.92
CA ASN A 207 16.37 1.57 -3.93
C ASN A 207 15.10 2.37 -3.62
N GLU A 208 13.95 1.97 -4.20
CA GLU A 208 12.65 2.57 -3.89
C GLU A 208 12.26 2.36 -2.43
N SER A 209 12.48 1.15 -1.88
CA SER A 209 12.25 0.86 -0.47
C SER A 209 13.11 1.72 0.46
N ALA A 210 14.38 1.94 0.12
CA ALA A 210 15.27 2.83 0.86
C ALA A 210 14.77 4.28 0.84
N LYS A 211 14.36 4.78 -0.33
CA LYS A 211 13.78 6.12 -0.50
C LYS A 211 12.49 6.30 0.31
N CYS A 212 11.60 5.31 0.30
CA CYS A 212 10.38 5.32 1.12
C CYS A 212 10.68 5.36 2.62
N LYS A 213 11.72 4.65 3.09
CA LYS A 213 12.14 4.70 4.51
C LYS A 213 12.64 6.08 4.91
N GLU A 214 13.41 6.74 4.04
CA GLU A 214 13.88 8.12 4.26
C GLU A 214 12.69 9.10 4.38
N GLN A 215 11.72 9.01 3.48
CA GLN A 215 10.51 9.84 3.52
C GLN A 215 9.68 9.59 4.78
N CYS A 216 9.53 8.34 5.22
CA CYS A 216 8.86 8.03 6.47
C CYS A 216 9.58 8.66 7.68
N ALA A 217 10.92 8.67 7.70
CA ALA A 217 11.68 9.32 8.74
C ALA A 217 11.49 10.86 8.73
N GLU A 218 11.47 11.48 7.55
CA GLU A 218 11.17 12.92 7.40
C GLU A 218 9.75 13.26 7.89
N PHE A 219 8.74 12.44 7.56
CA PHE A 219 7.39 12.68 8.06
C PHE A 219 7.30 12.50 9.57
N ALA A 220 8.03 11.55 10.16
CA ALA A 220 8.08 11.38 11.61
C ALA A 220 8.68 12.61 12.31
N THR A 221 9.75 13.21 11.78
CA THR A 221 10.32 14.44 12.36
C THR A 221 9.40 15.64 12.20
N ARG A 222 8.72 15.78 11.05
CA ARG A 222 7.71 16.83 10.83
C ARG A 222 6.51 16.69 11.76
N ALA A 223 6.04 15.46 12.00
CA ALA A 223 4.96 15.19 12.94
C ALA A 223 5.35 15.58 14.36
N ALA A 224 6.54 15.18 14.83
CA ALA A 224 7.04 15.56 16.14
C ALA A 224 7.18 17.09 16.31
N ALA A 225 7.65 17.80 15.27
CA ALA A 225 7.72 19.27 15.28
C ALA A 225 6.32 19.92 15.36
N ALA A 226 5.34 19.39 14.61
CA ALA A 226 3.96 19.86 14.66
C ALA A 226 3.29 19.61 16.02
N GLU A 227 3.56 18.46 16.65
CA GLU A 227 3.12 18.17 18.01
C GLU A 227 3.73 19.14 19.03
N GLY A 228 5.02 19.48 18.88
CA GLY A 228 5.69 20.51 19.67
C GLY A 228 5.00 21.87 19.55
N ALA A 229 4.77 22.34 18.32
CA ALA A 229 4.07 23.61 18.09
C ALA A 229 2.63 23.62 18.64
N ALA A 230 1.92 22.49 18.54
CA ALA A 230 0.59 22.36 19.14
C ALA A 230 0.63 22.38 20.67
N ALA A 231 1.67 21.83 21.29
CA ALA A 231 1.87 21.92 22.73
C ALA A 231 2.13 23.37 23.17
N GLU A 232 2.96 24.12 22.45
CA GLU A 232 3.21 25.54 22.69
C GLU A 232 1.92 26.37 22.60
N MET A 233 1.15 26.24 21.51
CA MET A 233 -0.13 26.94 21.37
C MET A 233 -1.12 26.61 22.50
N ARG A 234 -1.15 25.36 22.98
CA ARG A 234 -1.99 24.99 24.15
C ARG A 234 -1.54 25.69 25.42
N THR A 235 -0.24 25.88 25.61
CA THR A 235 0.27 26.62 26.78
C THR A 235 -0.08 28.11 26.70
N GLU A 236 0.06 28.74 25.53
CA GLU A 236 -0.34 30.13 25.31
C GLU A 236 -1.84 30.33 25.54
N LEU A 237 -2.69 29.42 25.03
CA LEU A 237 -4.13 29.49 25.23
C LEU A 237 -4.51 29.38 26.72
N ARG A 238 -3.83 28.52 27.48
CA ARG A 238 -4.03 28.43 28.93
C ARG A 238 -3.63 29.72 29.64
N GLN A 239 -2.51 30.33 29.25
CA GLN A 239 -2.08 31.61 29.80
C GLN A 239 -3.09 32.72 29.51
N LEU A 240 -3.57 32.83 28.27
CA LEU A 240 -4.60 33.80 27.89
C LEU A 240 -5.91 33.60 28.67
N GLN A 241 -6.31 32.35 28.92
CA GLN A 241 -7.48 32.05 29.76
C GLN A 241 -7.29 32.52 31.20
N GLU A 242 -6.10 32.33 31.79
CA GLU A 242 -5.78 32.83 33.12
C GLU A 242 -5.78 34.36 33.18
N GLU A 243 -5.16 35.02 32.20
CA GLU A 243 -5.14 36.48 32.07
C GLU A 243 -6.56 37.05 31.90
N ASN A 244 -7.41 36.39 31.12
CA ASN A 244 -8.81 36.76 30.96
C ASN A 244 -9.59 36.62 32.28
N GLY A 245 -9.37 35.52 33.03
CA GLY A 245 -9.94 35.34 34.36
C GLY A 245 -9.54 36.45 35.34
N GLN A 246 -8.25 36.83 35.35
CA GLN A 246 -7.77 37.94 36.16
C GLN A 246 -8.37 39.29 35.71
N CYS A 247 -8.54 39.50 34.41
CA CYS A 247 -9.18 40.71 33.87
C CYS A 247 -10.65 40.80 34.31
N GLN A 248 -11.38 39.70 34.23
CA GLN A 248 -12.76 39.60 34.67
C GLN A 248 -12.89 39.94 36.17
N GLU A 249 -12.04 39.35 37.02
CA GLU A 249 -12.04 39.63 38.47
C GLU A 249 -11.79 41.13 38.75
N ARG A 250 -10.89 41.78 37.99
CA ARG A 250 -10.64 43.22 38.09
C ARG A 250 -11.85 44.04 37.68
N CYS A 251 -12.56 43.65 36.62
CA CYS A 251 -13.77 44.30 36.17
C CYS A 251 -14.90 44.19 37.20
N GLU A 252 -15.10 43.02 37.80
CA GLU A 252 -16.07 42.80 38.87
C GLU A 252 -15.76 43.65 40.11
N LYS A 253 -14.48 43.71 40.53
CA LYS A 253 -14.04 44.59 41.63
C LYS A 253 -14.30 46.07 41.34
N LEU A 254 -14.08 46.52 40.10
CA LEU A 254 -14.35 47.90 39.71
C LEU A 254 -15.85 48.21 39.69
N LEU A 255 -16.68 47.27 39.22
CA LEU A 255 -18.13 47.40 39.20
C LEU A 255 -18.69 47.52 40.62
N ALA A 256 -18.26 46.65 41.55
CA ALA A 256 -18.65 46.72 42.95
C ALA A 256 -18.26 48.05 43.62
N ARG A 257 -17.09 48.62 43.28
CA ARG A 257 -16.69 49.95 43.77
C ARG A 257 -17.59 51.06 43.25
N LEU A 258 -17.96 51.02 41.97
CA LEU A 258 -18.85 52.01 41.37
C LEU A 258 -20.25 51.95 41.98
N GLU A 259 -20.78 50.76 42.26
CA GLU A 259 -22.07 50.58 42.94
C GLU A 259 -22.05 51.09 44.39
N ALA A 260 -20.95 50.85 45.12
CA ALA A 260 -20.77 51.38 46.46
C ALA A 260 -20.70 52.92 46.46
N GLU A 261 -19.95 53.52 45.53
CA GLU A 261 -19.90 54.98 45.37
C GLU A 261 -21.27 55.57 44.98
N ALA A 262 -22.01 54.89 44.11
CA ALA A 262 -23.37 55.32 43.72
C ALA A 262 -24.34 55.30 44.92
N SER A 263 -24.26 54.26 45.76
CA SER A 263 -25.06 54.17 47.00
C SER A 263 -24.73 55.31 47.97
N GLN A 264 -23.43 55.62 48.18
CA GLN A 264 -23.02 56.75 49.02
C GLN A 264 -23.51 58.10 48.46
N HIS A 265 -23.48 58.27 47.14
CA HIS A 265 -24.02 59.46 46.50
C HIS A 265 -25.55 59.59 46.71
N ALA A 266 -26.29 58.49 46.65
CA ALA A 266 -27.72 58.48 46.94
C ALA A 266 -28.02 58.89 48.39
N GLU A 267 -27.31 58.31 49.37
CA GLU A 267 -27.45 58.66 50.79
C GLU A 267 -27.15 60.15 51.06
N THR A 268 -26.07 60.68 50.46
CA THR A 268 -25.72 62.09 50.64
C THR A 268 -26.75 63.04 50.02
N LYS A 269 -27.34 62.66 48.89
CA LYS A 269 -28.44 63.41 48.26
C LYS A 269 -29.72 63.39 49.12
N GLU A 270 -30.05 62.25 49.72
CA GLU A 270 -31.17 62.13 50.65
C GLU A 270 -30.98 63.02 51.88
N ARG A 271 -29.80 62.98 52.51
CA ARG A 271 -29.46 63.86 53.64
C ARG A 271 -29.59 65.34 53.29
N LEU A 272 -29.16 65.74 52.09
CA LEU A 272 -29.34 67.12 51.62
C LEU A 272 -30.84 67.48 51.50
N SER A 273 -31.65 66.58 50.93
CA SER A 273 -33.09 66.83 50.79
C SER A 273 -33.81 66.94 52.14
N GLN A 274 -33.39 66.15 53.13
CA GLN A 274 -33.91 66.25 54.50
C GLN A 274 -33.53 67.59 55.14
N ALA A 275 -32.27 67.99 55.05
CA ALA A 275 -31.81 69.28 55.55
C ALA A 275 -32.53 70.47 54.89
N ASP A 276 -32.84 70.37 53.59
CA ASP A 276 -33.62 71.37 52.87
C ASP A 276 -35.07 71.47 53.40
N SER A 277 -35.70 70.34 53.70
CA SER A 277 -37.05 70.29 54.29
C SER A 277 -37.06 70.86 55.72
N ASP A 278 -36.06 70.51 56.53
CA ASP A 278 -35.95 70.99 57.91
C ASP A 278 -35.72 72.50 57.96
N ALA A 279 -34.86 73.03 57.07
CA ALA A 279 -34.65 74.46 56.90
C ALA A 279 -35.95 75.18 56.48
N ALA A 280 -36.69 74.65 55.50
CA ALA A 280 -37.97 75.22 55.08
C ALA A 280 -39.01 75.23 56.22
N GLY A 281 -39.09 74.16 57.01
CA GLY A 281 -39.97 74.09 58.18
C GLY A 281 -39.62 75.15 59.22
N LYS A 282 -38.33 75.37 59.48
CA LYS A 282 -37.83 76.38 60.40
C LYS A 282 -38.05 77.82 59.92
N GLU A 283 -37.97 78.07 58.61
CA GLU A 283 -38.32 79.37 58.01
C GLU A 283 -39.80 79.73 58.24
N VAL A 284 -40.71 78.77 58.06
CA VAL A 284 -42.14 78.97 58.33
C VAL A 284 -42.40 79.22 59.82
N GLU A 285 -41.72 78.49 60.70
CA GLU A 285 -41.81 78.70 62.15
C GLU A 285 -41.32 80.11 62.55
N LEU A 286 -40.25 80.60 61.90
CA LEU A 286 -39.75 81.96 62.11
C LEU A 286 -40.73 83.01 61.63
N GLN A 287 -41.35 82.83 60.47
CA GLN A 287 -42.39 83.73 59.98
C GLN A 287 -43.55 83.81 60.98
N ARG A 288 -43.99 82.67 61.54
CA ARG A 288 -45.02 82.64 62.57
C ARG A 288 -44.61 83.42 63.83
N LEU A 289 -43.40 83.20 64.36
CA LEU A 289 -42.91 83.95 65.52
C LEU A 289 -42.73 85.44 65.22
N GLN A 290 -42.35 85.80 64.00
CA GLN A 290 -42.25 87.19 63.57
C GLN A 290 -43.64 87.86 63.59
N GLU A 291 -44.66 87.21 63.04
CA GLU A 291 -46.05 87.69 63.09
C GLU A 291 -46.58 87.79 64.52
N GLU A 292 -46.30 86.78 65.37
CA GLU A 292 -46.68 86.78 66.78
C GLU A 292 -46.00 87.93 67.54
N SER A 293 -44.70 88.15 67.34
CA SER A 293 -43.96 89.27 67.95
C SER A 293 -44.51 90.62 67.52
N ARG A 294 -44.88 90.77 66.24
CA ARG A 294 -45.51 91.99 65.72
C ARG A 294 -46.87 92.23 66.37
N GLY A 295 -47.70 91.19 66.47
CA GLY A 295 -49.00 91.27 67.16
C GLY A 295 -48.86 91.63 68.64
N LEU A 296 -47.88 91.06 69.34
CA LEU A 296 -47.56 91.42 70.73
C LEU A 296 -47.11 92.87 70.87
N GLN A 297 -46.28 93.36 69.94
CA GLN A 297 -45.81 94.73 69.91
C GLN A 297 -46.96 95.73 69.70
N GLU A 298 -47.87 95.43 68.78
CA GLU A 298 -49.09 96.22 68.54
C GLU A 298 -50.00 96.25 69.78
N ARG A 299 -50.17 95.11 70.48
CA ARG A 299 -50.90 95.05 71.76
C ARG A 299 -50.23 95.85 72.88
N CYS A 300 -48.90 95.81 72.99
CA CYS A 300 -48.14 96.64 73.93
C CYS A 300 -48.41 98.13 73.69
N GLN A 301 -48.31 98.59 72.44
CA GLN A 301 -48.56 99.99 72.08
C GLN A 301 -50.00 100.41 72.38
N LEU A 302 -50.97 99.52 72.13
CA LEU A 302 -52.37 99.77 72.46
C LEU A 302 -52.62 99.85 73.97
N ALA A 303 -52.01 98.96 74.76
CA ALA A 303 -52.09 98.97 76.22
C ALA A 303 -51.43 100.24 76.80
N GLU A 304 -50.30 100.68 76.24
CA GLU A 304 -49.66 101.95 76.57
C GLU A 304 -50.56 103.15 76.27
N ALA A 305 -51.21 103.18 75.11
CA ALA A 305 -52.16 104.23 74.75
C ALA A 305 -53.40 104.23 75.68
N ARG A 306 -53.89 103.05 76.06
CA ARG A 306 -55.00 102.91 77.04
C ARG A 306 -54.60 103.37 78.43
N ALA A 307 -53.40 103.01 78.90
CA ALA A 307 -52.82 103.47 80.17
C ALA A 307 -52.67 105.00 80.24
N ALA A 308 -52.42 105.67 79.11
CA ALA A 308 -52.39 107.12 79.04
C ALA A 308 -53.78 107.78 79.12
N SER A 309 -54.87 107.03 78.89
CA SER A 309 -56.25 107.56 78.82
C SER A 309 -57.14 107.22 80.03
N ALA A 310 -56.83 106.15 80.78
CA ALA A 310 -57.65 105.64 81.88
C ALA A 310 -56.95 105.80 83.23
N GLY A 311 -57.62 106.39 84.22
CA GLY A 311 -57.07 106.71 85.55
C GLY A 311 -56.74 105.52 86.47
N SER A 312 -56.83 104.27 86.01
CA SER A 312 -56.47 103.06 86.77
C SER A 312 -55.08 102.57 86.35
N GLN A 313 -54.04 103.19 86.93
CA GLN A 313 -52.65 103.04 86.53
C GLN A 313 -52.03 101.66 86.87
N ALA A 314 -52.50 100.97 87.91
CA ALA A 314 -51.85 99.76 88.43
C ALA A 314 -52.11 98.50 87.58
N GLU A 315 -53.35 98.24 87.18
CA GLU A 315 -53.71 97.06 86.37
C GLU A 315 -53.12 97.16 84.95
N LEU A 316 -53.14 98.36 84.36
CA LEU A 316 -52.56 98.61 83.04
C LEU A 316 -51.03 98.53 83.04
N GLN A 317 -50.36 98.87 84.14
CA GLN A 317 -48.92 98.64 84.29
C GLN A 317 -48.58 97.15 84.42
N LEU A 318 -49.42 96.36 85.10
CA LEU A 318 -49.24 94.91 85.17
C LEU A 318 -49.45 94.25 83.81
N GLU A 319 -50.51 94.61 83.08
CA GLU A 319 -50.76 94.11 81.73
C GLU A 319 -49.61 94.46 80.77
N LYS A 320 -49.09 95.69 80.84
CA LYS A 320 -47.90 96.12 80.09
C LYS A 320 -46.67 95.27 80.43
N ALA A 321 -46.40 95.02 81.71
CA ALA A 321 -45.25 94.21 82.13
C ALA A 321 -45.35 92.76 81.64
N VAL A 322 -46.55 92.16 81.69
CA VAL A 322 -46.81 90.81 81.17
C VAL A 322 -46.62 90.77 79.65
N LEU A 323 -47.16 91.76 78.91
CA LEU A 323 -46.97 91.82 77.46
C LEU A 323 -45.50 92.03 77.05
N GLN A 324 -44.75 92.85 77.79
CA GLN A 324 -43.31 93.03 77.57
C GLN A 324 -42.52 91.75 77.85
N GLN A 325 -42.89 90.99 78.89
CA GLN A 325 -42.28 89.69 79.17
C GLN A 325 -42.56 88.68 78.06
N HIS A 326 -43.80 88.63 77.55
CA HIS A 326 -44.14 87.78 76.40
C HIS A 326 -43.40 88.19 75.13
N LEU A 327 -43.24 89.49 74.88
CA LEU A 327 -42.47 90.00 73.74
C LEU A 327 -40.99 89.60 73.86
N ALA A 328 -40.36 89.80 75.02
CA ALA A 328 -38.98 89.40 75.25
C ALA A 328 -38.78 87.89 75.09
N LYS A 329 -39.76 87.07 75.53
CA LYS A 329 -39.74 85.62 75.34
C LYS A 329 -39.83 85.25 73.85
N ALA A 330 -40.77 85.84 73.11
CA ALA A 330 -40.93 85.59 71.68
C ALA A 330 -39.70 86.05 70.87
N GLU A 331 -39.07 87.17 71.24
CA GLU A 331 -37.83 87.64 70.63
C GLU A 331 -36.65 86.70 70.91
N ALA A 332 -36.54 86.16 72.13
CA ALA A 332 -35.53 85.18 72.48
C ALA A 332 -35.72 83.85 71.71
N GLU A 333 -36.96 83.36 71.59
CA GLU A 333 -37.29 82.18 70.79
C GLU A 333 -36.99 82.41 69.30
N ARG A 334 -37.34 83.59 68.76
CA ARG A 334 -37.00 83.99 67.39
C ARG A 334 -35.49 84.03 67.17
N SER A 335 -34.73 84.60 68.11
CA SER A 335 -33.27 84.63 68.03
C SER A 335 -32.66 83.22 68.09
N GLY A 336 -33.22 82.34 68.92
CA GLY A 336 -32.81 80.94 69.00
C GLY A 336 -33.04 80.19 67.69
N MET A 337 -34.19 80.37 67.06
CA MET A 337 -34.49 79.75 65.76
C MET A 337 -33.67 80.33 64.60
N LEU A 338 -33.38 81.63 64.60
CA LEU A 338 -32.45 82.23 63.63
C LEU A 338 -31.06 81.59 63.74
N GLY A 339 -30.60 81.31 64.96
CA GLY A 339 -29.35 80.56 65.19
C GLY A 339 -29.39 79.14 64.61
N GLN A 340 -30.51 78.41 64.80
CA GLN A 340 -30.69 77.07 64.24
C GLN A 340 -30.73 77.07 62.71
N LEU A 341 -31.42 78.05 62.09
CA LEU A 341 -31.46 78.19 60.63
C LEU A 341 -30.09 78.50 60.04
N LEU A 342 -29.29 79.34 60.69
CA LEU A 342 -27.92 79.62 60.25
C LEU A 342 -27.09 78.32 60.23
N HIS A 343 -27.21 77.50 61.27
CA HIS A 343 -26.51 76.21 61.32
C HIS A 343 -26.97 75.25 60.21
N LEU A 344 -28.27 75.11 59.98
CA LEU A 344 -28.81 74.30 58.88
C LEU A 344 -28.34 74.82 57.50
N HIS A 345 -28.20 76.13 57.35
CA HIS A 345 -27.65 76.73 56.12
C HIS A 345 -26.18 76.39 55.91
N GLU A 346 -25.38 76.38 56.97
CA GLU A 346 -23.98 75.94 56.92
C GLU A 346 -23.86 74.45 56.56
N GLU A 347 -24.67 73.59 57.20
CA GLU A 347 -24.72 72.15 56.89
C GLU A 347 -25.15 71.89 55.44
N LYS A 348 -26.19 72.59 54.96
CA LYS A 348 -26.60 72.58 53.56
C LYS A 348 -25.48 73.00 52.62
N GLY A 349 -24.71 74.03 53.00
CA GLY A 349 -23.52 74.48 52.26
C GLY A 349 -22.47 73.38 52.13
N MET A 350 -22.16 72.71 53.25
CA MET A 350 -21.21 71.59 53.29
C MET A 350 -21.65 70.42 52.41
N HIS A 351 -22.93 70.04 52.46
CA HIS A 351 -23.47 68.96 51.63
C HIS A 351 -23.45 69.29 50.14
N LYS A 352 -23.80 70.53 49.76
CA LYS A 352 -23.67 70.98 48.36
C LYS A 352 -22.24 70.91 47.86
N GLU A 353 -21.28 71.32 48.68
CA GLU A 353 -19.86 71.27 48.31
C GLU A 353 -19.36 69.82 48.16
N ARG A 354 -19.81 68.92 49.04
CA ARG A 354 -19.50 67.49 48.94
C ARG A 354 -20.04 66.88 47.65
N ILE A 355 -21.26 67.23 47.24
CA ILE A 355 -21.85 66.77 45.97
C ILE A 355 -21.02 67.25 44.78
N ARG A 356 -20.64 68.54 44.75
CA ARG A 356 -19.79 69.07 43.67
C ARG A 356 -18.42 68.39 43.60
N GLU A 357 -17.85 68.01 44.73
CA GLU A 357 -16.60 67.24 44.77
C GLU A 357 -16.79 65.84 44.19
N LEU A 358 -17.87 65.13 44.57
CA LEU A 358 -18.18 63.81 44.02
C LEU A 358 -18.45 63.86 42.50
N GLU A 359 -19.18 64.87 42.01
CA GLU A 359 -19.40 65.08 40.58
C GLU A 359 -18.08 65.32 39.82
N ARG A 360 -17.16 66.11 40.38
CA ARG A 360 -15.82 66.31 39.80
C ARG A 360 -15.02 65.02 39.76
N GLN A 361 -15.09 64.19 40.80
CA GLN A 361 -14.42 62.89 40.84
C GLN A 361 -14.99 61.94 39.78
N LEU A 362 -16.32 61.91 39.61
CA LEU A 362 -17.00 61.10 38.61
C LEU A 362 -16.64 61.53 37.18
N CYS A 363 -16.57 62.84 36.91
CA CYS A 363 -16.10 63.35 35.62
C CYS A 363 -14.64 62.99 35.33
N LYS A 364 -13.74 63.11 36.31
CA LYS A 364 -12.34 62.68 36.16
C LYS A 364 -12.23 61.17 35.90
N ALA A 365 -13.05 60.35 36.57
CA ALA A 365 -13.09 58.91 36.33
C ALA A 365 -13.58 58.58 34.90
N LYS A 366 -14.62 59.26 34.43
CA LYS A 366 -15.12 59.12 33.04
C LYS A 366 -14.08 59.52 32.00
N GLN A 367 -13.35 60.63 32.21
CA GLN A 367 -12.27 61.04 31.31
C GLN A 367 -11.15 59.99 31.25
N ARG A 368 -10.74 59.42 32.40
CA ARG A 368 -9.74 58.33 32.42
C ARG A 368 -10.23 57.09 31.64
N LYS A 369 -11.52 56.75 31.74
CA LYS A 369 -12.11 55.66 30.95
C LYS A 369 -12.09 55.95 29.45
N ALA A 370 -12.36 57.19 29.04
CA ALA A 370 -12.28 57.61 27.64
C ALA A 370 -10.84 57.57 27.08
N HIS A 371 -9.85 57.99 27.88
CA HIS A 371 -8.44 57.93 27.48
C HIS A 371 -7.89 56.50 27.37
N HIS A 372 -8.37 55.56 28.19
CA HIS A 372 -8.00 54.15 28.05
C HIS A 372 -8.72 53.45 26.88
N ALA A 373 -9.96 53.83 26.57
CA ALA A 373 -10.67 53.31 25.40
C ALA A 373 -10.05 53.79 24.07
N GLY A 374 -9.54 55.02 24.01
CA GLY A 374 -8.89 55.57 22.80
C GLY A 374 -7.44 55.09 22.57
N ALA A 375 -6.78 54.51 23.57
CA ALA A 375 -5.41 54.00 23.43
C ALA A 375 -5.35 52.58 22.82
N LEU A 376 -6.44 51.80 22.91
CA LEU A 376 -6.52 50.45 22.35
C LEU A 376 -6.84 50.43 20.84
N THR A 377 -7.23 51.55 20.23
CA THR A 377 -7.52 51.67 18.80
C THR A 377 -6.32 52.10 17.94
N HIS A 378 -5.17 52.43 18.53
CA HIS A 378 -4.00 52.96 17.79
C HIS A 378 -2.75 52.06 17.77
N HIS A 379 -2.85 50.80 18.18
CA HIS A 379 -1.80 49.79 17.94
C HIS A 379 -2.26 48.70 16.95
N GLY A 380 -3.00 49.14 15.92
CA GLY A 380 -3.14 48.40 14.67
C GLY A 380 -1.84 48.48 13.87
N VAL A 381 -1.17 47.34 13.80
CA VAL A 381 0.05 47.06 13.04
C VAL A 381 -0.02 47.66 11.64
N ALA A 382 0.95 48.52 11.32
CA ALA A 382 1.19 49.03 9.98
C ALA A 382 1.59 47.87 9.06
N PHE A 383 0.64 47.33 8.30
CA PHE A 383 0.92 46.53 7.12
C PHE A 383 0.62 47.34 5.85
N SER A 384 1.69 47.53 5.10
CA SER A 384 1.84 48.11 3.76
C SER A 384 0.56 48.19 2.90
N GLU A 385 0.18 49.45 2.69
CA GLU A 385 -0.35 50.05 1.47
C GLU A 385 -0.01 49.28 0.17
N VAL A 386 -1.01 48.61 -0.41
CA VAL A 386 -1.12 48.40 -1.86
C VAL A 386 -2.57 48.65 -2.25
N ALA A 387 -2.74 49.62 -3.15
CA ALA A 387 -3.99 50.15 -3.63
C ALA A 387 -4.95 49.07 -4.18
N SER A 388 -6.22 49.17 -3.81
CA SER A 388 -7.31 48.88 -4.75
C SER A 388 -8.57 49.62 -4.34
N SER A 389 -9.12 50.33 -5.30
CA SER A 389 -10.28 51.19 -5.23
C SER A 389 -11.60 50.44 -4.97
N SER A 390 -12.48 51.18 -4.29
CA SER A 390 -13.94 51.24 -4.45
C SER A 390 -14.79 50.05 -3.99
N GLN A 391 -15.78 50.42 -3.18
CA GLN A 391 -17.07 49.78 -2.89
C GLN A 391 -17.08 48.93 -1.62
N GLU A 392 -17.32 49.59 -0.48
CA GLU A 392 -17.81 48.97 0.76
C GLU A 392 -19.24 48.45 0.53
N PRO A 393 -19.51 47.15 0.67
CA PRO A 393 -20.84 46.67 0.96
C PRO A 393 -21.03 46.59 2.48
N ASP A 394 -22.17 47.10 2.90
CA ASP A 394 -22.72 47.00 4.24
C ASP A 394 -22.70 45.55 4.76
N LEU A 395 -21.87 45.31 5.79
CA LEU A 395 -21.62 44.00 6.37
C LEU A 395 -22.72 43.55 7.35
N ALA A 396 -23.74 44.38 7.61
CA ALA A 396 -24.85 44.02 8.47
C ALA A 396 -25.87 43.07 7.80
N GLU A 397 -25.91 43.01 6.46
CA GLU A 397 -26.91 42.20 5.74
C GLU A 397 -26.47 40.76 5.45
N ARG A 398 -25.19 40.42 5.64
CA ARG A 398 -24.64 39.13 5.17
C ARG A 398 -24.51 38.05 6.25
N LEU A 399 -24.90 38.34 7.49
CA LEU A 399 -24.76 37.38 8.58
C LEU A 399 -26.07 36.95 9.26
N GLY A 400 -27.24 37.52 8.94
CA GLY A 400 -28.54 36.86 9.18
C GLY A 400 -28.78 36.21 10.56
N TYR A 401 -28.11 36.65 11.62
CA TYR A 401 -28.31 36.14 12.97
C TYR A 401 -29.31 37.03 13.69
N SER A 402 -30.60 36.70 13.58
CA SER A 402 -31.58 37.12 14.57
C SER A 402 -31.34 36.27 15.82
N ILE A 403 -30.70 36.85 16.83
CA ILE A 403 -30.68 36.31 18.19
C ILE A 403 -32.12 36.37 18.68
N VAL A 404 -32.74 35.20 18.81
CA VAL A 404 -33.96 35.02 19.61
C VAL A 404 -33.51 34.23 20.83
N ASP A 405 -33.62 34.87 21.99
CA ASP A 405 -33.56 34.20 23.29
C ASP A 405 -34.66 33.13 23.31
N ASP A 406 -34.29 31.85 23.49
CA ASP A 406 -35.25 30.84 23.90
C ASP A 406 -34.73 30.06 25.10
N ASP A 407 -35.59 30.05 26.10
CA ASP A 407 -35.34 29.85 27.50
C ASP A 407 -35.99 28.52 27.88
N GLY A 408 -35.22 27.63 28.50
CA GLY A 408 -35.77 26.61 29.38
C GLY A 408 -36.39 25.36 28.72
N THR A 409 -35.76 24.23 29.06
CA THR A 409 -36.44 23.08 29.68
C THR A 409 -37.69 22.53 28.98
N SER A 410 -37.58 21.37 28.34
CA SER A 410 -38.27 20.14 28.79
C SER A 410 -38.02 18.94 27.87
N SER A 411 -37.56 17.86 28.51
CA SER A 411 -37.77 16.48 28.09
C SER A 411 -39.25 16.22 27.78
N SER A 412 -39.58 15.60 26.64
CA SER A 412 -40.73 14.69 26.62
C SER A 412 -40.66 13.63 25.53
N VAL A 413 -40.89 12.40 25.99
CA VAL A 413 -41.06 11.14 25.26
C VAL A 413 -42.49 11.07 24.73
N LEU A 414 -42.69 11.04 23.41
CA LEU A 414 -43.94 10.62 22.74
C LEU A 414 -43.51 10.06 21.36
N SER A 415 -43.53 8.76 21.03
CA SER A 415 -44.59 7.74 21.07
C SER A 415 -45.84 8.09 20.26
N CYS A 416 -45.71 8.17 18.93
CA CYS A 416 -46.81 8.02 17.98
C CYS A 416 -46.29 7.43 16.65
N SER A 417 -46.53 6.14 16.40
CA SER A 417 -46.36 5.53 15.07
C SER A 417 -47.71 5.01 14.57
N SER A 418 -48.40 5.86 13.80
CA SER A 418 -49.47 5.47 12.89
C SER A 418 -48.83 5.21 11.53
N TRP A 419 -48.84 3.96 11.06
CA TRP A 419 -48.19 3.56 9.80
C TRP A 419 -49.22 3.28 8.70
N PHE A 420 -49.21 4.09 7.65
CA PHE A 420 -49.93 3.79 6.42
C PHE A 420 -49.10 2.85 5.53
N SER A 421 -49.63 1.66 5.27
CA SER A 421 -49.15 0.77 4.20
C SER A 421 -49.61 1.31 2.83
N VAL A 422 -48.70 1.94 2.08
CA VAL A 422 -48.90 2.09 0.63
C VAL A 422 -48.63 0.74 -0.01
N LYS A 423 -49.62 0.20 -0.72
CA LYS A 423 -49.55 -1.12 -1.36
C LYS A 423 -48.41 -1.18 -2.39
N PRO A 424 -47.62 -2.27 -2.42
CA PRO A 424 -46.44 -2.42 -3.28
C PRO A 424 -46.72 -2.63 -4.78
N ASP A 425 -47.99 -2.74 -5.21
CA ASP A 425 -48.31 -3.25 -6.56
C ASP A 425 -48.45 -2.18 -7.66
N SER A 426 -48.31 -0.88 -7.36
CA SER A 426 -48.50 0.19 -8.36
C SER A 426 -47.40 1.25 -8.43
N VAL A 427 -46.39 1.17 -7.56
CA VAL A 427 -45.38 2.22 -7.44
C VAL A 427 -44.12 1.76 -8.16
N LYS A 428 -43.67 2.57 -9.12
CA LYS A 428 -42.39 2.37 -9.80
C LYS A 428 -41.27 2.22 -8.76
N ASP A 429 -40.31 1.36 -9.07
CA ASP A 429 -39.27 0.96 -8.13
C ASP A 429 -38.45 2.16 -7.62
N HIS A 430 -38.48 2.39 -6.30
CA HIS A 430 -37.66 3.42 -5.64
C HIS A 430 -36.22 2.93 -5.54
N CYS A 431 -35.38 3.36 -6.47
CA CYS A 431 -34.00 2.89 -6.55
C CYS A 431 -33.00 3.90 -5.97
N PHE A 432 -31.98 3.38 -5.28
CA PHE A 432 -30.83 4.10 -4.72
C PHE A 432 -29.63 4.05 -5.68
N MET A 433 -28.65 4.94 -5.56
CA MET A 433 -27.41 4.80 -6.35
C MET A 433 -26.59 3.58 -5.90
N VAL A 434 -25.84 2.94 -6.81
CA VAL A 434 -25.00 1.77 -6.47
C VAL A 434 -23.90 2.11 -5.45
N ASP A 435 -23.44 3.35 -5.45
CA ASP A 435 -22.43 3.90 -4.52
C ASP A 435 -23.03 4.64 -3.32
N ALA A 436 -24.36 4.59 -3.15
CA ALA A 436 -25.04 5.07 -1.94
C ALA A 436 -24.46 4.39 -0.70
N ILE A 437 -24.25 5.14 0.37
CA ILE A 437 -23.72 4.63 1.63
C ILE A 437 -24.86 4.54 2.66
N PHE A 438 -24.94 3.41 3.32
CA PHE A 438 -25.94 3.07 4.32
C PHE A 438 -25.27 2.92 5.69
N LYS A 439 -25.86 3.53 6.72
CA LYS A 439 -25.47 3.31 8.11
C LYS A 439 -25.97 1.93 8.54
N THR A 440 -25.11 1.14 9.13
CA THR A 440 -25.37 -0.24 9.54
C THR A 440 -24.87 -0.43 10.97
N ARG A 441 -25.56 -1.25 11.76
CA ARG A 441 -25.25 -1.43 13.19
C ARG A 441 -25.06 -2.91 13.50
N SER A 442 -23.96 -3.24 14.17
CA SER A 442 -23.59 -4.60 14.55
C SER A 442 -22.75 -4.53 15.81
N TYR A 443 -23.07 -5.38 16.79
CA TYR A 443 -22.41 -5.41 18.10
C TYR A 443 -22.37 -4.03 18.81
N GLY A 444 -23.39 -3.19 18.60
CA GLY A 444 -23.49 -1.86 19.22
C GLY A 444 -22.57 -0.79 18.63
N ALA A 445 -21.88 -1.08 17.52
CA ALA A 445 -21.10 -0.09 16.78
C ALA A 445 -21.73 0.19 15.41
N ASP A 446 -21.62 1.45 14.99
CA ASP A 446 -22.08 1.91 13.68
C ASP A 446 -20.94 1.80 12.66
N PHE A 447 -21.23 1.23 11.49
CA PHE A 447 -20.35 1.18 10.33
C PHE A 447 -21.13 1.55 9.08
N PHE A 448 -20.40 1.87 8.02
CA PHE A 448 -20.98 2.33 6.77
C PHE A 448 -20.71 1.29 5.68
N LEU A 449 -21.78 0.82 5.02
CA LEU A 449 -21.69 -0.09 3.88
C LEU A 449 -22.16 0.60 2.61
N MET A 450 -21.47 0.35 1.50
CA MET A 450 -21.96 0.80 0.19
C MET A 450 -23.13 -0.08 -0.25
N GLY A 451 -24.07 0.47 -1.01
CA GLY A 451 -25.26 -0.23 -1.49
C GLY A 451 -24.92 -1.52 -2.23
N ARG A 452 -23.87 -1.50 -3.07
CA ARG A 452 -23.37 -2.69 -3.78
C ARG A 452 -22.87 -3.84 -2.89
N ASP A 453 -22.52 -3.51 -1.64
CA ASP A 453 -22.00 -4.47 -0.66
C ASP A 453 -23.12 -5.00 0.26
N LEU A 454 -24.31 -4.41 0.20
CA LEU A 454 -25.49 -4.92 0.89
C LEU A 454 -25.92 -6.26 0.31
N LYS A 455 -26.32 -7.18 1.19
CA LYS A 455 -26.84 -8.50 0.85
C LYS A 455 -28.14 -8.72 1.60
N LYS A 456 -28.92 -9.71 1.18
CA LYS A 456 -30.06 -10.16 1.98
C LYS A 456 -29.61 -10.47 3.41
N GLY A 457 -30.32 -9.93 4.41
CA GLY A 457 -29.98 -10.05 5.83
C GLY A 457 -29.04 -8.97 6.37
N SER A 458 -28.54 -8.04 5.54
CA SER A 458 -27.81 -6.88 6.04
C SER A 458 -28.72 -6.02 6.92
N GLN A 459 -28.19 -5.55 8.06
CA GLN A 459 -28.88 -4.71 9.03
C GLN A 459 -28.53 -3.23 8.83
N VAL A 460 -29.49 -2.44 8.39
CA VAL A 460 -29.38 -1.01 8.08
C VAL A 460 -30.12 -0.21 9.14
N VAL A 461 -29.58 0.93 9.56
CA VAL A 461 -30.22 1.81 10.53
C VAL A 461 -31.23 2.70 9.79
N ALA A 462 -32.45 2.78 10.31
CA ALA A 462 -33.49 3.66 9.78
C ALA A 462 -33.18 5.14 10.04
N ALA A 463 -33.98 6.04 9.46
CA ALA A 463 -33.81 7.49 9.61
C ALA A 463 -34.01 8.00 11.05
N ASP A 464 -34.64 7.21 11.94
CA ASP A 464 -34.81 7.53 13.36
C ASP A 464 -33.57 7.24 14.23
N ASP A 465 -32.47 6.78 13.61
CA ASP A 465 -31.21 6.31 14.22
C ASP A 465 -31.38 5.20 15.30
N ALA A 466 -32.58 4.63 15.41
CA ALA A 466 -32.97 3.70 16.48
C ALA A 466 -33.39 2.35 15.92
N THR A 467 -34.23 2.34 14.88
CA THR A 467 -34.81 1.13 14.31
C THR A 467 -33.82 0.47 13.35
N ILE A 468 -33.65 -0.85 13.48
CA ILE A 468 -32.82 -1.66 12.58
C ILE A 468 -33.72 -2.32 11.54
N LEU A 469 -33.41 -2.07 10.27
CA LEU A 469 -34.09 -2.64 9.11
C LEU A 469 -33.24 -3.78 8.55
N GLU A 470 -33.89 -4.88 8.18
CA GLU A 470 -33.25 -5.97 7.47
C GLU A 470 -33.46 -5.81 5.96
N VAL A 471 -32.40 -6.01 5.17
CA VAL A 471 -32.51 -6.14 3.72
C VAL A 471 -33.22 -7.45 3.38
N ALA A 472 -34.52 -7.39 3.12
CA ALA A 472 -35.41 -8.55 2.99
C ALA A 472 -35.15 -9.39 1.72
N LYS A 473 -34.66 -8.74 0.65
CA LYS A 473 -34.33 -9.37 -0.63
C LYS A 473 -32.94 -8.95 -1.09
N SER A 474 -32.26 -9.82 -1.84
CA SER A 474 -30.96 -9.46 -2.43
C SER A 474 -31.14 -8.21 -3.31
N PRO A 475 -30.33 -7.15 -3.10
CA PRO A 475 -30.43 -5.95 -3.92
C PRO A 475 -30.33 -6.25 -5.41
N GLU A 476 -31.26 -5.72 -6.19
CA GLU A 476 -31.28 -5.88 -7.65
C GLU A 476 -30.67 -4.63 -8.29
N ILE A 477 -29.72 -4.81 -9.21
CA ILE A 477 -29.14 -3.71 -9.99
C ILE A 477 -30.04 -3.49 -11.22
N CYS A 478 -30.52 -2.27 -11.39
CA CYS A 478 -31.34 -1.84 -12.52
C CYS A 478 -30.65 -0.68 -13.25
N ASP A 479 -30.90 -0.55 -14.55
CA ASP A 479 -30.45 0.61 -15.32
C ASP A 479 -31.51 1.72 -15.25
N ALA A 480 -31.09 2.96 -14.99
CA ALA A 480 -31.92 4.16 -15.00
C ALA A 480 -31.37 5.18 -16.00
N GLY A 481 -32.25 5.87 -16.72
CA GLY A 481 -31.88 6.88 -17.73
C GLY A 481 -31.72 8.29 -17.19
N GLU A 482 -32.19 8.56 -15.97
CA GLU A 482 -32.23 9.89 -15.36
C GLU A 482 -31.84 9.81 -13.87
N VAL A 483 -31.13 10.84 -13.41
CA VAL A 483 -30.75 11.03 -12.00
C VAL A 483 -31.13 12.43 -11.57
N VAL A 484 -31.75 12.55 -10.40
CA VAL A 484 -31.98 13.83 -9.73
C VAL A 484 -30.88 14.03 -8.70
N GLU A 485 -30.15 15.13 -8.83
CA GLU A 485 -29.13 15.59 -7.88
C GLU A 485 -29.70 16.76 -7.09
N MET A 486 -29.80 16.60 -5.77
CA MET A 486 -30.35 17.57 -4.83
C MET A 486 -29.29 18.01 -3.83
N GLN A 487 -29.33 19.28 -3.43
CA GLN A 487 -28.46 19.83 -2.41
C GLN A 487 -29.26 20.65 -1.40
N ALA A 488 -28.99 20.45 -0.11
CA ALA A 488 -29.51 21.25 0.99
C ALA A 488 -28.35 21.58 1.94
N GLY A 489 -27.85 22.81 1.88
CA GLY A 489 -26.62 23.20 2.58
C GLY A 489 -25.39 22.41 2.08
N THR A 490 -24.75 21.65 2.98
CA THR A 490 -23.62 20.76 2.66
C THR A 490 -24.04 19.34 2.31
N ALA A 491 -25.31 18.97 2.53
CA ALA A 491 -25.83 17.65 2.22
C ALA A 491 -26.17 17.55 0.72
N THR A 492 -25.82 16.42 0.12
CA THR A 492 -26.10 16.11 -1.29
C THR A 492 -26.73 14.74 -1.43
N LEU A 493 -27.75 14.61 -2.27
CA LEU A 493 -28.45 13.37 -2.54
C LEU A 493 -28.61 13.16 -4.04
N ARG A 494 -28.23 11.97 -4.52
CA ARG A 494 -28.41 11.55 -5.93
C ARG A 494 -29.30 10.32 -5.95
N VAL A 495 -30.44 10.40 -6.63
CA VAL A 495 -31.46 9.33 -6.67
C VAL A 495 -32.22 9.35 -8.00
N THR A 496 -33.05 8.34 -8.24
CA THR A 496 -33.97 8.31 -9.40
C THR A 496 -35.12 9.32 -9.22
N PRO A 497 -35.75 9.84 -10.30
CA PRO A 497 -36.84 10.81 -10.19
C PRO A 497 -38.04 10.33 -9.36
N ASP A 498 -38.34 9.03 -9.41
CA ASP A 498 -39.46 8.43 -8.67
C ASP A 498 -39.08 8.09 -7.20
N HIS A 499 -37.87 8.41 -6.74
CA HIS A 499 -37.44 8.16 -5.36
C HIS A 499 -38.17 9.08 -4.37
N LEU A 500 -38.70 8.52 -3.29
CA LEU A 500 -39.43 9.30 -2.28
C LEU A 500 -38.48 9.95 -1.28
N VAL A 501 -38.62 11.26 -1.11
CA VAL A 501 -37.85 12.11 -0.19
C VAL A 501 -38.80 12.66 0.87
N GLN A 502 -38.38 12.65 2.13
CA GLN A 502 -39.15 13.21 3.23
C GLN A 502 -39.06 14.74 3.23
N VAL A 503 -40.21 15.40 3.26
CA VAL A 503 -40.37 16.85 3.20
C VAL A 503 -41.03 17.32 4.50
N ALA A 504 -40.55 18.43 5.06
CA ALA A 504 -41.15 19.05 6.23
C ALA A 504 -42.44 19.80 5.85
N ASP A 505 -43.46 19.74 6.72
CA ASP A 505 -44.64 20.58 6.54
C ASP A 505 -44.27 22.06 6.71
N VAL A 506 -44.99 22.94 6.00
CA VAL A 506 -44.80 24.41 6.00
C VAL A 506 -44.96 25.00 7.42
N LYS A 507 -45.66 24.29 8.30
CA LYS A 507 -45.85 24.68 9.71
C LYS A 507 -44.72 24.22 10.64
N GLY A 508 -43.77 23.43 10.16
CA GLY A 508 -42.69 22.85 10.98
C GLY A 508 -43.17 21.82 12.01
N GLU A 509 -44.45 21.45 12.00
CA GLU A 509 -44.99 20.40 12.87
C GLU A 509 -44.81 19.03 12.20
N VAL A 510 -44.23 18.08 12.93
CA VAL A 510 -43.84 16.74 12.47
C VAL A 510 -45.03 15.77 12.47
N GLU A 511 -46.26 16.27 12.34
CA GLU A 511 -47.45 15.40 12.26
C GLU A 511 -47.75 15.05 10.80
N GLU A 512 -47.42 13.80 10.45
CA GLU A 512 -47.43 13.17 9.11
C GLU A 512 -46.29 13.60 8.18
N SER A 513 -45.21 12.82 8.21
CA SER A 513 -44.12 12.87 7.23
C SER A 513 -44.66 12.81 5.79
N LEU A 514 -44.68 13.95 5.12
CA LEU A 514 -45.01 14.03 3.70
C LEU A 514 -43.82 13.53 2.87
N TYR A 515 -44.06 12.58 1.98
CA TYR A 515 -43.07 12.07 1.05
C TYR A 515 -43.40 12.56 -0.36
N LEU A 516 -42.42 13.20 -1.02
CA LEU A 516 -42.52 13.64 -2.41
C LEU A 516 -41.48 12.95 -3.26
N GLU A 517 -41.82 12.65 -4.52
CA GLU A 517 -40.86 12.16 -5.51
C GLU A 517 -39.77 13.20 -5.77
N ALA A 518 -38.52 12.76 -5.84
CA ALA A 518 -37.36 13.62 -6.06
C ALA A 518 -37.50 14.49 -7.32
N GLY A 519 -38.10 13.96 -8.39
CA GLY A 519 -38.35 14.70 -9.64
C GLY A 519 -39.41 15.80 -9.53
N LYS A 520 -40.20 15.83 -8.45
CA LYS A 520 -41.22 16.85 -8.19
C LYS A 520 -40.74 17.97 -7.27
N LEU A 521 -39.60 17.77 -6.59
CA LEU A 521 -39.02 18.75 -5.68
C LEU A 521 -38.43 19.94 -6.43
N LYS A 522 -38.47 21.11 -5.79
CA LYS A 522 -37.97 22.38 -6.31
C LYS A 522 -37.01 23.03 -5.32
N VAL A 523 -36.16 23.90 -5.84
CA VAL A 523 -35.32 24.78 -5.01
C VAL A 523 -36.24 25.60 -4.09
N GLY A 524 -35.96 25.57 -2.79
CA GLY A 524 -36.76 26.18 -1.74
C GLY A 524 -37.65 25.21 -0.94
N ASP A 525 -37.94 24.01 -1.45
CA ASP A 525 -38.69 23.01 -0.68
C ASP A 525 -37.87 22.55 0.55
N LEU A 526 -38.51 22.39 1.70
CA LEU A 526 -37.87 22.00 2.97
C LEU A 526 -37.78 20.48 3.07
N VAL A 527 -36.58 19.92 2.97
CA VAL A 527 -36.33 18.47 3.13
C VAL A 527 -35.76 18.17 4.51
N MET A 528 -36.04 16.98 5.03
CA MET A 528 -35.50 16.54 6.32
C MET A 528 -34.07 16.02 6.16
N LEU A 529 -33.13 16.58 6.93
CA LEU A 529 -31.75 16.09 7.02
C LEU A 529 -31.64 14.91 8.00
N ASP A 530 -30.50 14.21 7.97
CA ASP A 530 -30.17 13.13 8.90
C ASP A 530 -30.04 13.61 10.34
N SER A 531 -29.77 14.89 10.56
CA SER A 531 -29.80 15.52 11.89
C SER A 531 -31.22 15.62 12.48
N GLY A 532 -32.26 15.42 11.66
CA GLY A 532 -33.64 15.69 12.01
C GLY A 532 -34.07 17.14 11.78
N ASP A 533 -33.20 18.02 11.28
CA ASP A 533 -33.53 19.41 11.00
C ASP A 533 -34.07 19.58 9.58
N PRO A 534 -35.10 20.44 9.36
CA PRO A 534 -35.55 20.79 8.03
C PRO A 534 -34.57 21.77 7.36
N ALA A 535 -34.24 21.53 6.09
CA ALA A 535 -33.36 22.39 5.30
C ALA A 535 -33.92 22.65 3.90
N ALA A 536 -33.87 23.91 3.46
CA ALA A 536 -34.30 24.27 2.12
C ALA A 536 -33.33 23.74 1.05
N LEU A 537 -33.89 23.14 -0.01
CA LEU A 537 -33.12 22.74 -1.18
C LEU A 537 -32.51 23.97 -1.85
N THR A 538 -31.19 24.01 -1.95
CA THR A 538 -30.43 25.06 -2.65
C THR A 538 -30.22 24.76 -4.13
N SER A 539 -30.27 23.48 -4.51
CA SER A 539 -30.16 23.04 -5.91
C SER A 539 -30.95 21.75 -6.13
N VAL A 540 -31.67 21.68 -7.25
CA VAL A 540 -32.32 20.46 -7.75
C VAL A 540 -32.06 20.39 -9.26
N THR A 541 -31.27 19.40 -9.68
CA THR A 541 -30.88 19.24 -11.09
C THR A 541 -31.22 17.83 -11.56
N VAL A 542 -32.11 17.72 -12.54
CA VAL A 542 -32.39 16.45 -13.24
C VAL A 542 -31.40 16.31 -14.40
N ARG A 543 -30.64 15.22 -14.42
CA ARG A 543 -29.66 14.92 -15.47
C ARG A 543 -30.07 13.64 -16.21
N PRO A 544 -30.20 13.67 -17.55
CA PRO A 544 -30.33 12.45 -18.34
C PRO A 544 -28.96 11.75 -18.38
N LEU A 545 -28.75 10.83 -17.44
CA LEU A 545 -27.50 10.10 -17.26
C LEU A 545 -27.84 8.62 -17.09
N ALA A 546 -27.42 7.80 -18.04
CA ALA A 546 -27.51 6.34 -17.90
C ALA A 546 -26.65 5.90 -16.70
N CYS A 547 -27.28 5.39 -15.66
CA CYS A 547 -26.60 4.92 -14.47
C CYS A 547 -27.24 3.63 -13.93
N GLN A 548 -26.44 2.87 -13.21
CA GLN A 548 -26.94 1.72 -12.46
C GLN A 548 -27.45 2.18 -11.10
N VAL A 549 -28.60 1.65 -10.70
CA VAL A 549 -29.28 1.93 -9.43
C VAL A 549 -29.64 0.61 -8.75
N LEU A 550 -29.81 0.64 -7.43
CA LEU A 550 -30.13 -0.50 -6.59
C LEU A 550 -31.58 -0.43 -6.13
N LYS A 551 -32.34 -1.47 -6.45
CA LYS A 551 -33.65 -1.74 -5.87
C LYS A 551 -33.46 -2.54 -4.59
N ILE A 552 -33.73 -1.91 -3.45
CA ILE A 552 -33.55 -2.50 -2.12
C ILE A 552 -34.90 -2.54 -1.41
N VAL A 553 -35.24 -3.68 -0.83
CA VAL A 553 -36.45 -3.86 -0.02
C VAL A 553 -36.04 -4.03 1.43
N PHE A 554 -36.47 -3.10 2.28
CA PHE A 554 -36.24 -3.13 3.72
C PHE A 554 -37.46 -3.69 4.48
N GLU A 555 -37.21 -4.39 5.58
CA GLU A 555 -38.24 -4.89 6.49
C GLU A 555 -37.84 -4.53 7.94
N PRO A 556 -38.65 -3.71 8.67
CA PRO A 556 -39.87 -3.04 8.21
C PRO A 556 -39.62 -1.97 7.13
N TYR A 557 -40.68 -1.61 6.38
CA TYR A 557 -40.61 -0.58 5.35
C TYR A 557 -40.60 0.82 6.00
N LEU A 558 -39.41 1.30 6.34
CA LEU A 558 -39.17 2.60 6.96
C LEU A 558 -38.15 3.41 6.14
N PRO A 559 -38.17 4.75 6.23
CA PRO A 559 -37.18 5.60 5.59
C PRO A 559 -35.78 5.31 6.13
N VAL A 560 -34.79 5.43 5.25
CA VAL A 560 -33.38 5.20 5.57
C VAL A 560 -32.59 6.45 5.19
N ALA A 561 -31.73 6.90 6.10
CA ALA A 561 -30.77 7.96 5.80
C ALA A 561 -29.72 7.41 4.82
N VAL A 562 -29.63 8.03 3.65
CA VAL A 562 -28.69 7.64 2.60
C VAL A 562 -27.69 8.76 2.37
N PHE A 563 -26.42 8.39 2.47
CA PHE A 563 -25.31 9.31 2.30
C PHE A 563 -24.74 9.13 0.89
N SER A 564 -24.48 10.23 0.19
CA SER A 564 -23.50 10.23 -0.88
C SER A 564 -22.11 10.13 -0.27
N ARG A 565 -21.19 9.41 -0.91
CA ARG A 565 -19.79 9.39 -0.50
C ARG A 565 -19.27 10.83 -0.42
N PRO A 566 -18.90 11.36 0.78
CA PRO A 566 -18.31 12.69 0.85
C PRO A 566 -17.06 12.72 -0.04
N SER A 567 -16.72 13.87 -0.60
CA SER A 567 -15.48 14.04 -1.37
C SER A 567 -14.27 13.66 -0.50
N CYS A 568 -13.80 12.42 -0.63
CA CYS A 568 -12.71 11.91 0.19
C CYS A 568 -11.37 12.24 -0.48
N ILE A 569 -10.42 12.72 0.30
CA ILE A 569 -9.01 12.77 -0.10
C ILE A 569 -8.50 11.33 -0.11
N LEU A 570 -8.04 10.86 -1.28
CA LEU A 570 -7.46 9.52 -1.42
C LEU A 570 -6.16 9.44 -0.63
N SER A 571 -6.11 8.58 0.38
CA SER A 571 -4.89 8.27 1.14
C SER A 571 -4.47 6.82 0.90
N LEU A 572 -3.16 6.60 0.76
CA LEU A 572 -2.59 5.27 0.61
C LEU A 572 -2.43 4.60 1.98
N GLY A 573 -3.22 3.55 2.22
CA GLY A 573 -3.07 2.69 3.40
C GLY A 573 -1.83 1.80 3.32
N HIS A 574 -1.31 1.41 4.49
CA HIS A 574 -0.13 0.56 4.60
C HIS A 574 -0.42 -0.84 4.03
N LYS A 575 0.29 -1.24 2.96
CA LYS A 575 0.12 -2.55 2.30
C LYS A 575 0.67 -3.64 3.22
N LYS A 576 -0.20 -4.39 3.89
CA LYS A 576 0.20 -5.53 4.71
C LYS A 576 0.90 -6.55 3.81
N ALA A 577 2.19 -6.80 4.06
CA ALA A 577 2.96 -7.78 3.30
C ALA A 577 2.26 -9.15 3.40
N VAL A 578 1.97 -9.75 2.25
CA VAL A 578 1.46 -11.12 2.16
C VAL A 578 2.56 -12.03 2.67
N ILE A 579 2.44 -12.49 3.92
CA ILE A 579 3.30 -13.55 4.46
C ILE A 579 2.94 -14.83 3.70
N ARG A 580 3.65 -15.09 2.60
CA ARG A 580 3.62 -16.39 1.92
C ARG A 580 4.29 -17.41 2.84
N ARG A 581 3.45 -18.16 3.55
CA ARG A 581 3.82 -19.37 4.27
C ARG A 581 3.90 -20.52 3.25
N GLY A 582 5.11 -20.83 2.83
CA GLY A 582 5.50 -22.07 2.15
C GLY A 582 7.01 -22.17 2.36
N GLY A 583 7.60 -23.25 2.82
CA GLY A 583 7.21 -24.65 2.75
C GLY A 583 8.53 -25.40 2.57
N ARG A 584 8.84 -26.28 3.52
CA ARG A 584 9.94 -27.25 3.61
C ARG A 584 10.78 -27.55 2.36
N GLY A 585 12.09 -27.72 2.58
CA GLY A 585 13.00 -28.58 1.78
C GLY A 585 14.46 -28.32 2.17
N GLN A 586 14.99 -29.00 3.19
CA GLN A 586 15.96 -30.10 3.07
C GLN A 586 17.38 -29.71 2.61
N GLY A 587 18.36 -29.98 3.49
CA GLY A 587 19.67 -30.50 3.08
C GLY A 587 20.88 -29.63 3.45
N GLY A 588 21.72 -30.09 4.38
CA GLY A 588 23.09 -29.58 4.49
C GLY A 588 23.74 -29.73 5.89
N PRO A 589 24.74 -30.61 6.08
CA PRO A 589 25.31 -30.97 7.37
C PRO A 589 26.56 -30.16 7.73
N GLY A 590 26.84 -29.98 9.02
CA GLY A 590 28.17 -29.56 9.47
C GLY A 590 28.26 -29.26 10.97
N PRO A 591 29.42 -29.51 11.62
CA PRO A 591 29.48 -30.08 12.97
C PRO A 591 30.14 -29.16 14.01
N LEU A 592 30.17 -29.65 15.27
CA LEU A 592 31.02 -29.21 16.41
C LEU A 592 30.52 -27.91 17.11
N ASP A 593 30.53 -27.72 18.42
CA ASP A 593 30.93 -28.50 19.60
C ASP A 593 30.36 -27.76 20.83
N GLY A 594 30.17 -28.50 21.94
CA GLY A 594 30.22 -28.04 23.33
C GLY A 594 29.43 -26.79 23.77
N SER A 595 28.30 -27.01 24.46
CA SER A 595 28.08 -26.34 25.74
C SER A 595 27.06 -27.11 26.58
N MET A 596 27.52 -27.58 27.73
CA MET A 596 26.69 -28.18 28.77
C MET A 596 25.77 -27.15 29.43
N ASP A 597 24.73 -27.72 30.03
CA ASP A 597 23.93 -27.22 31.14
C ASP A 597 22.80 -26.22 30.88
N GLY A 598 21.59 -26.78 31.01
CA GLY A 598 20.58 -26.14 31.85
C GLY A 598 19.27 -25.85 31.17
N ARG A 599 18.31 -26.78 31.32
CA ARG A 599 17.00 -26.57 31.97
C ARG A 599 15.90 -27.47 31.39
N ALA A 600 15.23 -28.11 32.33
CA ALA A 600 13.77 -28.24 32.47
C ALA A 600 12.97 -28.91 31.33
N SER A 601 12.68 -30.19 31.56
CA SER A 601 11.34 -30.72 31.89
C SER A 601 10.10 -30.00 31.32
N ILE A 602 9.25 -30.78 30.62
CA ILE A 602 7.76 -30.91 30.68
C ILE A 602 7.19 -31.23 29.28
N PRO A 603 6.15 -32.10 29.18
CA PRO A 603 6.26 -33.30 28.36
C PRO A 603 5.33 -33.34 27.13
N ILE A 604 5.54 -34.43 26.40
CA ILE A 604 4.74 -35.03 25.35
C ILE A 604 3.28 -35.17 25.79
N THR A 605 2.36 -34.48 25.11
CA THR A 605 0.96 -34.90 25.04
C THR A 605 0.71 -35.58 23.70
N ALA A 606 0.57 -36.90 23.79
CA ALA A 606 -0.15 -37.72 22.84
C ALA A 606 -1.62 -37.30 22.82
N GLY A 607 -2.22 -37.34 21.63
CA GLY A 607 -3.63 -37.08 21.41
C GLY A 607 -4.07 -37.75 20.12
N ASP A 608 -4.12 -39.08 20.16
CA ASP A 608 -4.99 -39.87 19.30
C ASP A 608 -6.43 -39.45 19.55
N TYR A 609 -7.16 -39.10 18.50
CA TYR A 609 -8.60 -39.38 18.39
C TYR A 609 -8.93 -39.62 16.92
N MET A 610 -9.22 -40.88 16.62
CA MET A 610 -10.10 -41.30 15.53
C MET A 610 -11.54 -41.11 15.99
N ASP A 611 -12.34 -40.39 15.21
CA ASP A 611 -13.56 -40.88 14.53
C ASP A 611 -14.13 -39.79 13.62
#